data_AF-A0A2S6B8L6-F1
#
_entry.id   AF-A0A2S6B8L6-F1
#
_cell.length_a   1.000
_cell.length_b   1.000
_cell.length_c   1.000
_cell.angle_alpha   90.00
_cell.angle_beta   90.00
_cell.angle_gamma   90.00
#
_symmetry.space_group_name_H-M   'P 1'
#
loop_
_entity.id
_entity.type
_entity.pdbx_description
1 polymer ?
#
loop_
_entity_poly.entity_id
_entity_poly.type
_entity_poly.pdbx_seq_one_letter_code
_entity_poly.pdbx_strand_id
1 'polypeptide(L)'
;MTTRRGEFRTLYRALARKPEAFASTPIVFCEGDSWFSTPLSMNLLDWLVYPAPEDEKKGVPLFGAGGLFFRTEDSGDLAVDMFTTRGIRDLSSWYRGFAFDLVLISAGGNDFVDTFLQTTFRGASPMSPTAAFQRVVDTGRYAEVLDRYRAFVTAFQAIRPHTPILAHTYDYPRELGRAAQLTLGNLGAAALLKKGVGPWIGNKVAHVLPRIEQQREFARLLIDGFVDRVLVPLRDDRTTGKVFDFVDLRGVLTRSDQWLDEMHPTGAGFATLANTFRRQMRAKLEIKLGG
;
A
#
# COMPACT_ATOMS: atom_id res chain seq x y z
N MET A 1 -2.23 -7.59 17.93
CA MET A 1 -3.40 -6.74 18.22
C MET A 1 -3.38 -5.57 17.25
N THR A 2 -4.35 -5.51 16.34
CA THR A 2 -4.54 -4.37 15.43
C THR A 2 -5.17 -3.23 16.23
N THR A 3 -4.46 -2.11 16.39
CA THR A 3 -4.91 -0.97 17.18
C THR A 3 -6.07 -0.26 16.48
N ARG A 4 -7.29 -0.79 16.65
CA ARG A 4 -8.52 -0.09 16.28
C ARG A 4 -8.48 1.32 16.89
N ARG A 5 -9.07 2.32 16.24
CA ARG A 5 -8.98 3.76 16.61
C ARG A 5 -9.10 4.05 18.12
N GLY A 6 -9.92 3.30 18.86
CA GLY A 6 -10.04 3.41 20.32
C GLY A 6 -8.80 2.93 21.10
N GLU A 7 -8.21 1.81 20.71
CA GLU A 7 -6.99 1.26 21.31
C GLU A 7 -5.79 2.17 21.07
N PHE A 8 -5.63 2.70 19.85
CA PHE A 8 -4.59 3.68 19.55
C PHE A 8 -4.67 4.90 20.46
N ARG A 9 -5.88 5.46 20.68
CA ARG A 9 -6.07 6.62 21.56
C ARG A 9 -5.65 6.34 23.00
N THR A 10 -5.96 5.14 23.49
CA THR A 10 -5.57 4.71 24.84
C THR A 10 -4.05 4.58 24.95
N LEU A 11 -3.42 3.90 24.00
CA LEU A 11 -1.97 3.71 23.96
C LEU A 11 -1.23 5.04 23.78
N TYR A 12 -1.69 5.92 22.90
CA TYR A 12 -1.12 7.25 22.70
C TYR A 12 -1.14 8.07 24.00
N ARG A 13 -2.27 8.08 24.72
CA ARG A 13 -2.39 8.80 26.00
C ARG A 13 -1.50 8.20 27.08
N ALA A 14 -1.36 6.87 27.11
CA ALA A 14 -0.46 6.20 28.04
C ALA A 14 1.01 6.53 27.72
N LEU A 15 1.38 6.53 26.44
CA LEU A 15 2.70 6.90 25.97
C LEU A 15 3.02 8.37 26.26
N ALA A 16 2.08 9.29 26.02
CA ALA A 16 2.24 10.72 26.28
C ALA A 16 2.49 11.07 27.75
N ARG A 17 2.15 10.17 28.70
CA ARG A 17 2.49 10.32 30.13
C ARG A 17 3.92 9.87 30.46
N LYS A 18 4.66 9.34 29.50
CA LYS A 18 6.05 8.87 29.64
C LYS A 18 6.94 9.64 28.65
N PRO A 19 7.46 10.83 29.01
CA PRO A 19 8.12 11.74 28.07
C PRO A 19 9.27 11.11 27.27
N GLU A 20 10.17 10.38 27.92
CA GLU A 20 11.31 9.72 27.26
C GLU A 20 10.86 8.66 26.24
N ALA A 21 9.86 7.85 26.59
CA ALA A 21 9.29 6.85 25.70
C ALA A 21 8.51 7.51 24.54
N PHE A 22 7.79 8.61 24.79
CA PHE A 22 7.08 9.36 23.76
C PHE A 22 8.04 10.00 22.74
N ALA A 23 9.16 10.56 23.22
CA ALA A 23 10.19 11.14 22.37
C ALA A 23 10.87 10.07 21.49
N SER A 24 11.12 8.87 22.01
CA SER A 24 11.81 7.80 21.29
C SER A 24 10.90 6.89 20.46
N THR A 25 9.57 6.95 20.62
CA THR A 25 8.64 6.10 19.88
C THR A 25 8.11 6.84 18.64
N PRO A 26 8.32 6.32 17.42
CA PRO A 26 7.68 6.85 16.22
C PRO A 26 6.16 6.67 16.28
N ILE A 27 5.38 7.69 15.92
CA ILE A 27 3.92 7.64 15.83
C ILE A 27 3.53 7.75 14.36
N VAL A 28 2.93 6.71 13.81
CA VAL A 28 2.79 6.53 12.36
C VAL A 28 1.32 6.49 11.97
N PHE A 29 0.92 7.33 11.02
CA PHE A 29 -0.41 7.28 10.41
C PHE A 29 -0.38 6.31 9.23
N CYS A 30 -1.29 5.34 9.16
CA CYS A 30 -1.34 4.35 8.09
C CYS A 30 -2.72 4.32 7.46
N GLU A 31 -2.74 4.46 6.15
CA GLU A 31 -3.93 4.34 5.32
C GLU A 31 -3.59 3.48 4.10
N GLY A 32 -4.53 2.69 3.62
CA GLY A 32 -4.24 1.90 2.44
C GLY A 32 -5.22 0.80 2.07
N ASP A 33 -4.82 0.07 1.04
CA ASP A 33 -5.58 -1.00 0.41
C ASP A 33 -5.23 -2.40 0.97
N SER A 34 -5.48 -3.45 0.18
CA SER A 34 -5.25 -4.84 0.56
C SER A 34 -3.78 -5.20 0.82
N TRP A 35 -2.80 -4.44 0.33
CA TRP A 35 -1.39 -4.70 0.68
C TRP A 35 -1.07 -4.33 2.13
N PHE A 36 -1.86 -3.43 2.74
CA PHE A 36 -1.78 -3.07 4.17
C PHE A 36 -2.83 -3.76 5.05
N SER A 37 -3.87 -4.34 4.46
CA SER A 37 -5.06 -4.79 5.20
C SER A 37 -5.50 -6.23 4.96
N THR A 38 -4.93 -6.95 3.96
CA THR A 38 -5.45 -8.27 3.59
C THR A 38 -5.40 -9.23 4.79
N PRO A 39 -6.51 -9.93 5.10
CA PRO A 39 -6.57 -10.89 6.19
C PRO A 39 -6.09 -12.29 5.76
N LEU A 40 -5.75 -12.47 4.48
CA LEU A 40 -5.36 -13.78 3.94
C LEU A 40 -3.96 -14.24 4.37
N SER A 41 -3.12 -13.30 4.80
CA SER A 41 -1.80 -13.55 5.37
C SER A 41 -1.37 -12.35 6.22
N MET A 42 -0.25 -12.45 6.95
CA MET A 42 0.40 -11.26 7.50
C MET A 42 0.80 -10.34 6.34
N ASN A 43 0.09 -9.22 6.21
CA ASN A 43 0.27 -8.25 5.13
C ASN A 43 1.50 -7.36 5.39
N LEU A 44 1.81 -6.46 4.45
CA LEU A 44 2.99 -5.61 4.52
C LEU A 44 3.01 -4.80 5.82
N LEU A 45 1.89 -4.17 6.18
CA LEU A 45 1.79 -3.34 7.38
C LEU A 45 1.91 -4.17 8.66
N ASP A 46 1.36 -5.38 8.71
CA ASP A 46 1.56 -6.30 9.83
C ASP A 46 3.05 -6.57 10.06
N TRP A 47 3.81 -6.83 9.01
CA TRP A 47 5.26 -7.00 9.11
C TRP A 47 6.02 -5.72 9.47
N LEU A 48 5.46 -4.53 9.23
CA LEU A 48 6.04 -3.27 9.72
C LEU A 48 5.73 -3.04 11.21
N VAL A 49 4.58 -3.51 11.68
CA VAL A 49 4.09 -3.32 13.05
C VAL A 49 4.68 -4.35 14.03
N TYR A 50 4.73 -5.63 13.64
CA TYR A 50 5.21 -6.70 14.52
C TYR A 50 6.73 -6.93 14.36
N PRO A 51 7.51 -6.96 15.45
CA PRO A 51 8.94 -7.25 15.40
C PRO A 51 9.21 -8.70 14.96
N ALA A 52 10.37 -8.95 14.35
CA ALA A 52 10.81 -10.32 14.07
C ALA A 52 11.16 -11.06 15.39
N PRO A 53 11.03 -12.39 15.48
CA PRO A 53 11.38 -13.17 16.67
C PRO A 53 12.82 -12.91 17.18
N GLU A 54 13.74 -12.55 16.29
CA GLU A 54 15.11 -12.16 16.61
C GLU A 54 15.21 -10.81 17.32
N ASP A 55 14.28 -9.88 17.02
CA ASP A 55 14.18 -8.58 17.67
C ASP A 55 13.55 -8.70 19.06
N GLU A 56 12.62 -9.64 19.23
CA GLU A 56 12.03 -10.00 20.53
C GLU A 56 13.06 -10.69 21.45
N LYS A 57 13.86 -11.62 20.92
CA LYS A 57 14.94 -12.31 21.66
C LYS A 57 16.06 -11.38 22.14
N LYS A 58 16.25 -10.23 21.49
CA LYS A 58 17.23 -9.21 21.89
C LYS A 58 16.74 -8.34 23.05
N GLY A 59 15.58 -8.62 23.64
CA GLY A 59 15.04 -7.87 24.77
C GLY A 59 14.67 -6.44 24.41
N VAL A 60 14.41 -6.17 23.13
CA VAL A 60 14.04 -4.85 22.65
C VAL A 60 12.60 -4.57 23.10
N PRO A 61 12.33 -3.49 23.86
CA PRO A 61 11.03 -3.29 24.49
C PRO A 61 9.87 -3.29 23.48
N LEU A 62 8.78 -3.96 23.87
CA LEU A 62 7.44 -3.94 23.26
C LEU A 62 6.75 -2.56 23.28
N PHE A 63 7.49 -1.51 23.65
CA PHE A 63 7.17 -0.10 23.46
C PHE A 63 8.49 0.61 23.12
N GLY A 64 8.69 1.03 21.87
CA GLY A 64 9.84 1.90 21.54
C GLY A 64 10.99 1.28 20.74
N ALA A 65 10.75 0.26 19.92
CA ALA A 65 11.58 0.01 18.72
C ALA A 65 10.78 -0.40 17.46
N GLY A 66 9.45 -0.47 17.59
CA GLY A 66 8.45 -0.51 16.52
C GLY A 66 7.36 0.48 16.92
N GLY A 67 7.08 1.45 16.05
CA GLY A 67 6.28 2.63 16.37
C GLY A 67 4.85 2.35 16.86
N LEU A 68 4.15 3.41 17.26
CA LEU A 68 2.72 3.38 17.51
C LEU A 68 1.98 3.69 16.20
N PHE A 69 1.29 2.70 15.64
CA PHE A 69 0.63 2.83 14.34
C PHE A 69 -0.87 3.10 14.50
N PHE A 70 -1.34 4.20 13.91
CA PHE A 70 -2.75 4.49 13.70
C PHE A 70 -3.17 3.89 12.37
N ARG A 71 -4.01 2.86 12.42
CA ARG A 71 -4.39 2.04 11.27
C ARG A 71 -5.81 2.36 10.79
N THR A 72 -5.95 2.80 9.54
CA THR A 72 -7.26 3.10 8.92
C THR A 72 -7.51 2.41 7.59
N GLU A 73 -6.60 1.53 7.18
CA GLU A 73 -6.65 0.79 5.92
C GLU A 73 -7.88 -0.14 5.76
N ASP A 74 -8.31 -0.34 4.51
CA ASP A 74 -9.38 -1.27 4.13
C ASP A 74 -9.06 -2.00 2.82
N SER A 75 -9.46 -3.27 2.71
CA SER A 75 -9.13 -4.10 1.56
C SER A 75 -10.01 -3.77 0.36
N GLY A 76 -9.38 -3.54 -0.80
CA GLY A 76 -10.07 -3.22 -2.06
C GLY A 76 -10.26 -1.72 -2.30
N ASP A 77 -9.75 -0.88 -1.40
CA ASP A 77 -9.81 0.57 -1.55
C ASP A 77 -9.06 1.06 -2.79
N LEU A 78 -9.64 2.09 -3.41
CA LEU A 78 -9.17 2.76 -4.62
C LEU A 78 -8.65 4.15 -4.22
N ALA A 79 -7.49 4.56 -4.74
CA ALA A 79 -6.97 5.91 -4.49
C ALA A 79 -7.98 7.00 -4.90
N VAL A 80 -8.73 6.77 -5.99
CA VAL A 80 -9.78 7.69 -6.46
C VAL A 80 -10.95 7.85 -5.50
N ASP A 81 -11.22 6.86 -4.65
CA ASP A 81 -12.30 6.87 -3.66
C ASP A 81 -11.81 7.35 -2.29
N MET A 82 -10.64 6.88 -1.87
CA MET A 82 -9.98 7.27 -0.61
C MET A 82 -9.69 8.77 -0.57
N PHE A 83 -9.20 9.33 -1.67
CA PHE A 83 -8.73 10.72 -1.74
C PHE A 83 -9.74 11.66 -2.40
N THR A 84 -11.03 11.39 -2.21
CA THR A 84 -12.09 12.38 -2.45
C THR A 84 -12.00 13.54 -1.46
N THR A 85 -12.64 14.69 -1.74
CA THR A 85 -12.70 15.81 -0.79
C THR A 85 -13.24 15.39 0.58
N ARG A 86 -14.23 14.49 0.59
CA ARG A 86 -14.79 13.92 1.82
C ARG A 86 -13.77 13.03 2.52
N GLY A 87 -13.17 12.07 1.80
CA GLY A 87 -12.16 11.17 2.36
C GLY A 87 -10.98 11.92 2.95
N ILE A 88 -10.41 12.88 2.21
CA ILE A 88 -9.32 13.73 2.68
C ILE A 88 -9.70 14.49 3.96
N ARG A 89 -10.90 15.08 4.02
CA ARG A 89 -11.38 15.79 5.21
C ARG A 89 -11.51 14.85 6.41
N ASP A 90 -12.04 13.66 6.20
CA ASP A 90 -12.26 12.68 7.26
C ASP A 90 -10.91 12.15 7.80
N LEU A 91 -9.96 11.85 6.92
CA LEU A 91 -8.57 11.49 7.27
C LEU A 91 -7.85 12.64 7.98
N SER A 92 -7.99 13.87 7.48
CA SER A 92 -7.41 15.08 8.06
C SER A 92 -7.88 15.33 9.49
N SER A 93 -9.14 14.99 9.80
CA SER A 93 -9.69 15.10 11.16
C SER A 93 -8.89 14.25 12.16
N TRP A 94 -8.62 12.99 11.80
CA TRP A 94 -7.79 12.09 12.62
C TRP A 94 -6.35 12.56 12.67
N TYR A 95 -5.81 12.94 11.51
CA TYR A 95 -4.43 13.38 11.40
C TYR A 95 -4.16 14.58 12.32
N ARG A 96 -5.05 15.58 12.40
CA ARG A 96 -4.92 16.73 13.32
C ARG A 96 -4.86 16.34 14.80
N GLY A 97 -5.45 15.23 15.19
CA GLY A 97 -5.64 14.85 16.59
C GLY A 97 -4.38 14.36 17.34
N PHE A 98 -3.32 13.97 16.63
CA PHE A 98 -2.14 13.32 17.23
C PHE A 98 -0.83 13.80 16.60
N ALA A 99 0.29 13.71 17.33
CA ALA A 99 1.61 14.09 16.84
C ALA A 99 2.23 12.94 16.01
N PHE A 100 1.84 12.87 14.73
CA PHE A 100 2.40 11.88 13.79
C PHE A 100 3.78 12.29 13.27
N ASP A 101 4.70 11.34 13.30
CA ASP A 101 6.08 11.47 12.81
C ASP A 101 6.22 11.02 11.34
N LEU A 102 5.31 10.18 10.85
CA LEU A 102 5.31 9.65 9.48
C LEU A 102 3.89 9.27 9.05
N VAL A 103 3.61 9.39 7.76
CA VAL A 103 2.41 8.85 7.11
C VAL A 103 2.82 7.76 6.13
N LEU A 104 2.18 6.59 6.20
CA LEU A 104 2.35 5.47 5.27
C LEU A 104 1.08 5.32 4.43
N ILE A 105 1.25 5.17 3.12
CA ILE A 105 0.14 5.03 2.17
C ILE A 105 0.33 3.80 1.28
N SER A 106 -0.69 2.95 1.20
CA SER A 106 -0.82 1.90 0.17
C SER A 106 -2.05 2.17 -0.69
N ALA A 107 -1.92 2.77 -1.87
CA ALA A 107 -3.07 3.02 -2.74
C ALA A 107 -2.66 3.09 -4.21
N GLY A 108 -3.55 2.71 -5.13
CA GLY A 108 -3.31 2.77 -6.56
C GLY A 108 -3.37 1.41 -7.27
N GLY A 109 -3.17 0.30 -6.56
CA GLY A 109 -3.19 -1.04 -7.17
C GLY A 109 -4.57 -1.40 -7.70
N ASN A 110 -5.61 -1.20 -6.88
CA ASN A 110 -6.99 -1.49 -7.25
C ASN A 110 -7.51 -0.58 -8.38
N ASP A 111 -6.92 0.61 -8.57
CA ASP A 111 -7.38 1.62 -9.53
C ASP A 111 -7.25 1.19 -10.99
N PHE A 112 -6.44 0.16 -11.26
CA PHE A 112 -6.09 -0.32 -12.60
C PHE A 112 -6.48 -1.79 -12.87
N VAL A 113 -7.26 -2.43 -11.99
CA VAL A 113 -7.62 -3.86 -12.11
C VAL A 113 -9.14 -4.11 -12.07
N ASP A 114 -9.53 -5.38 -12.20
CA ASP A 114 -10.91 -5.88 -12.09
C ASP A 114 -11.92 -5.11 -12.95
N THR A 115 -12.86 -4.40 -12.33
CA THR A 115 -13.97 -3.71 -13.00
C THR A 115 -13.47 -2.62 -13.94
N PHE A 116 -12.35 -1.98 -13.61
CA PHE A 116 -11.71 -1.01 -14.49
C PHE A 116 -11.25 -1.69 -15.80
N LEU A 117 -10.49 -2.79 -15.71
CA LEU A 117 -10.03 -3.54 -16.90
C LEU A 117 -11.20 -4.08 -17.71
N GLN A 118 -12.21 -4.64 -17.03
CA GLN A 118 -13.41 -5.16 -17.70
C GLN A 118 -14.12 -4.07 -18.52
N THR A 119 -14.17 -2.84 -18.00
CA THR A 119 -14.79 -1.71 -18.68
C THR A 119 -13.91 -1.22 -19.84
N THR A 120 -12.61 -1.03 -19.61
CA THR A 120 -11.64 -0.52 -20.59
C THR A 120 -11.52 -1.42 -21.83
N PHE A 121 -11.64 -2.74 -21.66
CA PHE A 121 -11.48 -3.72 -22.74
C PHE A 121 -12.80 -4.32 -23.24
N ARG A 122 -13.95 -3.76 -22.86
CA ARG A 122 -15.26 -4.24 -23.33
C ARG A 122 -15.34 -4.14 -24.86
N GLY A 123 -15.59 -5.27 -25.52
CA GLY A 123 -15.72 -5.33 -26.99
C GLY A 123 -14.42 -5.10 -27.77
N ALA A 124 -13.27 -5.03 -27.09
CA ALA A 124 -11.98 -4.86 -27.75
C ALA A 124 -11.52 -6.17 -28.43
N SER A 125 -10.84 -6.04 -29.56
CA SER A 125 -10.18 -7.15 -30.26
C SER A 125 -8.79 -7.46 -29.67
N PRO A 126 -8.23 -8.65 -29.92
CA PRO A 126 -6.85 -8.97 -29.52
C PRO A 126 -5.83 -7.91 -29.94
N MET A 127 -4.89 -7.61 -29.06
CA MET A 127 -3.87 -6.58 -29.28
C MET A 127 -2.54 -6.93 -28.58
N SER A 128 -1.50 -6.11 -28.79
CA SER A 128 -0.23 -6.27 -28.07
C SER A 128 -0.33 -5.74 -26.64
N PRO A 129 0.52 -6.21 -25.70
CA PRO A 129 0.59 -5.65 -24.34
C PRO A 129 0.79 -4.13 -24.31
N THR A 130 1.66 -3.60 -25.18
CA THR A 130 1.90 -2.15 -25.30
C THR A 130 0.65 -1.40 -25.77
N ALA A 131 -0.08 -1.92 -26.75
CA ALA A 131 -1.33 -1.30 -27.20
C ALA A 131 -2.43 -1.36 -26.13
N ALA A 132 -2.50 -2.48 -25.38
CA ALA A 132 -3.39 -2.62 -24.24
C ALA A 132 -3.06 -1.62 -23.14
N PHE A 133 -1.77 -1.45 -22.81
CA PHE A 133 -1.30 -0.47 -21.85
C PHE A 133 -1.61 0.96 -22.31
N GLN A 134 -1.37 1.29 -23.58
CA GLN A 134 -1.71 2.61 -24.12
C GLN A 134 -3.21 2.88 -24.00
N ARG A 135 -4.06 1.88 -24.25
CA ARG A 135 -5.52 2.02 -24.04
C ARG A 135 -5.87 2.37 -22.59
N VAL A 136 -5.15 1.82 -21.60
CA VAL A 136 -5.31 2.21 -20.18
C VAL A 136 -4.82 3.63 -19.93
N VAL A 137 -3.70 4.03 -20.53
CA VAL A 137 -3.21 5.42 -20.45
C VAL A 137 -4.24 6.40 -21.02
N ASP A 138 -4.84 6.07 -22.15
CA ASP A 138 -5.82 6.90 -22.85
C ASP A 138 -7.13 7.09 -22.07
N THR A 139 -7.42 6.26 -21.06
CA THR A 139 -8.59 6.49 -20.19
C THR A 139 -8.40 7.68 -19.25
N GLY A 140 -7.17 8.21 -19.12
CA GLY A 140 -6.85 9.27 -18.18
C GLY A 140 -6.78 8.82 -16.71
N ARG A 141 -6.91 7.51 -16.42
CA ARG A 141 -6.98 7.02 -15.02
C ARG A 141 -5.70 7.32 -14.23
N TYR A 142 -4.52 7.27 -14.85
CA TYR A 142 -3.28 7.68 -14.18
C TYR A 142 -3.28 9.16 -13.77
N ALA A 143 -3.80 10.05 -14.63
CA ALA A 143 -3.89 11.48 -14.31
C ALA A 143 -4.89 11.71 -13.17
N GLU A 144 -6.02 11.01 -13.18
CA GLU A 144 -6.99 11.05 -12.09
C GLU A 144 -6.36 10.60 -10.76
N VAL A 145 -5.66 9.47 -10.74
CA VAL A 145 -4.98 8.98 -9.53
C VAL A 145 -3.89 9.94 -9.06
N LEU A 146 -3.11 10.52 -9.98
CA LEU A 146 -2.11 11.56 -9.66
C LEU A 146 -2.75 12.77 -8.98
N ASP A 147 -3.84 13.30 -9.52
CA ASP A 147 -4.52 14.46 -8.94
C ASP A 147 -5.11 14.17 -7.56
N ARG A 148 -5.61 12.95 -7.36
CA ARG A 148 -6.11 12.45 -6.08
C ARG A 148 -5.01 12.38 -5.02
N TYR A 149 -3.88 11.79 -5.38
CA TYR A 149 -2.69 11.79 -4.53
C TYR A 149 -2.20 13.21 -4.22
N ARG A 150 -2.13 14.09 -5.23
CA ARG A 150 -1.67 15.49 -5.05
C ARG A 150 -2.57 16.23 -4.07
N ALA A 151 -3.90 16.07 -4.18
CA ALA A 151 -4.86 16.65 -3.27
C ALA A 151 -4.66 16.15 -1.83
N PHE A 152 -4.47 14.83 -1.65
CA PHE A 152 -4.19 14.23 -0.35
C PHE A 152 -2.89 14.78 0.27
N VAL A 153 -1.77 14.71 -0.47
CA VAL A 153 -0.46 15.16 0.01
C VAL A 153 -0.50 16.64 0.37
N THR A 154 -1.10 17.48 -0.48
CA THR A 154 -1.21 18.93 -0.23
C THR A 154 -2.01 19.21 1.06
N ALA A 155 -3.12 18.50 1.27
CA ALA A 155 -3.93 18.67 2.47
C ALA A 155 -3.18 18.24 3.74
N PHE A 156 -2.45 17.11 3.69
CA PHE A 156 -1.66 16.64 4.83
C PHE A 156 -0.46 17.54 5.11
N GLN A 157 0.24 18.00 4.07
CA GLN A 157 1.32 18.96 4.17
C GLN A 157 0.86 20.29 4.77
N ALA A 158 -0.35 20.77 4.42
CA ALA A 158 -0.92 21.98 5.02
C ALA A 158 -1.20 21.83 6.53
N ILE A 159 -1.38 20.61 7.03
CA ILE A 159 -1.57 20.32 8.47
C ILE A 159 -0.23 20.19 9.18
N ARG A 160 0.72 19.47 8.58
CA ARG A 160 2.09 19.29 9.09
C ARG A 160 3.09 19.39 7.93
N PRO A 161 3.71 20.57 7.72
CA PRO A 161 4.58 20.82 6.57
C PRO A 161 5.86 19.97 6.50
N HIS A 162 6.22 19.30 7.59
CA HIS A 162 7.48 18.55 7.74
C HIS A 162 7.28 17.05 8.01
N THR A 163 6.04 16.58 8.15
CA THR A 163 5.82 15.15 8.37
C THR A 163 5.97 14.42 7.04
N PRO A 164 6.93 13.48 6.89
CA PRO A 164 7.08 12.71 5.67
C PRO A 164 5.85 11.84 5.39
N ILE A 165 5.58 11.63 4.10
CA ILE A 165 4.57 10.74 3.55
C ILE A 165 5.29 9.74 2.66
N LEU A 166 5.21 8.46 3.00
CA LEU A 166 5.88 7.38 2.30
C LEU A 166 4.85 6.42 1.70
N ALA A 167 4.79 6.38 0.38
CA ALA A 167 4.03 5.37 -0.37
C ALA A 167 4.92 4.18 -0.75
N HIS A 168 4.40 3.26 -1.56
CA HIS A 168 5.21 2.24 -2.22
C HIS A 168 4.71 1.92 -3.61
N THR A 169 5.58 1.31 -4.41
CA THR A 169 5.19 0.60 -5.63
C THR A 169 4.61 -0.76 -5.28
N TYR A 170 3.89 -1.37 -6.21
CA TYR A 170 3.57 -2.79 -6.15
C TYR A 170 4.69 -3.58 -6.85
N ASP A 171 4.76 -4.88 -6.59
CA ASP A 171 5.70 -5.78 -7.26
C ASP A 171 5.02 -6.50 -8.43
N TYR A 172 5.80 -7.03 -9.36
CA TYR A 172 5.32 -7.64 -10.60
C TYR A 172 4.67 -9.00 -10.33
N PRO A 173 3.36 -9.15 -10.61
CA PRO A 173 2.65 -10.39 -10.32
C PRO A 173 3.15 -11.52 -11.22
N ARG A 174 3.39 -12.69 -10.64
CA ARG A 174 3.89 -13.88 -11.35
C ARG A 174 2.80 -14.91 -11.67
N GLU A 175 1.78 -14.96 -10.81
CA GLU A 175 0.70 -15.96 -10.82
C GLU A 175 -0.59 -15.42 -11.45
N LEU A 176 -0.51 -14.82 -12.65
CA LEU A 176 -1.70 -14.38 -13.38
C LEU A 176 -2.59 -15.57 -13.81
N GLY A 177 -3.89 -15.33 -13.84
CA GLY A 177 -4.96 -16.30 -14.06
C GLY A 177 -5.34 -17.13 -12.82
N ARG A 178 -4.65 -16.97 -11.68
CA ARG A 178 -4.80 -17.86 -10.51
C ARG A 178 -5.63 -17.20 -9.40
N ALA A 179 -6.79 -17.78 -9.10
CA ALA A 179 -7.54 -17.46 -7.89
C ALA A 179 -6.75 -17.88 -6.63
N ALA A 180 -6.98 -17.21 -5.49
CA ALA A 180 -6.23 -17.52 -4.27
C ALA A 180 -6.46 -18.96 -3.82
N GLN A 181 -5.39 -19.62 -3.37
CA GLN A 181 -5.50 -20.96 -2.80
C GLN A 181 -6.04 -20.88 -1.37
N LEU A 182 -7.27 -21.36 -1.19
CA LEU A 182 -7.89 -21.54 0.12
C LEU A 182 -7.30 -22.79 0.79
N THR A 183 -6.68 -22.60 1.94
CA THR A 183 -6.16 -23.63 2.84
C THR A 183 -7.02 -23.68 4.12
N LEU A 184 -6.96 -24.79 4.87
CA LEU A 184 -7.62 -24.92 6.18
C LEU A 184 -7.27 -23.78 7.15
N GLY A 185 -6.08 -23.19 7.02
CA GLY A 185 -5.62 -22.07 7.85
C GLY A 185 -6.18 -20.68 7.46
N ASN A 186 -6.68 -20.50 6.23
CA ASN A 186 -7.20 -19.20 5.76
C ASN A 186 -8.69 -19.25 5.35
N LEU A 187 -9.34 -20.42 5.43
CA LEU A 187 -10.77 -20.64 5.15
C LEU A 187 -11.69 -19.71 5.96
N GLY A 188 -11.40 -19.51 7.25
CA GLY A 188 -12.15 -18.58 8.11
C GLY A 188 -11.97 -17.11 7.73
N ALA A 189 -10.78 -16.72 7.26
CA ALA A 189 -10.48 -15.37 6.79
C ALA A 189 -11.09 -15.11 5.40
N ALA A 190 -11.12 -16.11 4.53
CA ALA A 190 -11.76 -16.01 3.21
C ALA A 190 -13.29 -15.83 3.31
N ALA A 191 -13.94 -16.42 4.32
CA ALA A 191 -15.35 -16.18 4.59
C ALA A 191 -15.66 -14.72 5.02
N LEU A 192 -14.66 -13.97 5.51
CA LEU A 192 -14.78 -12.55 5.86
C LEU A 192 -14.57 -11.63 4.65
N LEU A 193 -14.02 -12.14 3.54
CA LEU A 193 -13.85 -11.39 2.30
C LEU A 193 -15.19 -11.33 1.56
N LYS A 194 -16.00 -10.31 1.86
CA LYS A 194 -17.32 -10.07 1.23
C LYS A 194 -17.27 -9.85 -0.30
N LYS A 195 -16.09 -9.61 -0.90
CA LYS A 195 -15.91 -9.33 -2.33
C LYS A 195 -14.60 -9.93 -2.86
N GLY A 196 -14.73 -10.95 -3.70
CA GLY A 196 -13.77 -11.33 -4.76
C GLY A 196 -12.39 -11.82 -4.32
N VAL A 197 -12.22 -13.15 -4.27
CA VAL A 197 -10.91 -13.82 -4.16
C VAL A 197 -10.31 -13.99 -5.57
N GLY A 198 -10.21 -12.87 -6.31
CA GLY A 198 -9.70 -12.84 -7.68
C GLY A 198 -10.43 -13.77 -8.66
N PRO A 199 -9.88 -13.96 -9.87
CA PRO A 199 -8.77 -13.20 -10.46
C PRO A 199 -9.19 -11.77 -10.89
N TRP A 200 -8.29 -10.81 -10.70
CA TRP A 200 -8.51 -9.38 -10.92
C TRP A 200 -7.89 -8.86 -12.22
N ILE A 201 -6.87 -9.54 -12.77
CA ILE A 201 -6.17 -9.13 -13.99
C ILE A 201 -6.40 -10.13 -15.10
N GLY A 202 -5.91 -11.37 -14.95
CA GLY A 202 -5.76 -12.31 -16.07
C GLY A 202 -7.07 -12.57 -16.81
N ASN A 203 -8.13 -12.90 -16.08
CA ASN A 203 -9.44 -13.15 -16.67
C ASN A 203 -10.07 -11.91 -17.33
N LYS A 204 -9.72 -10.71 -16.88
CA LYS A 204 -10.30 -9.46 -17.40
C LYS A 204 -9.69 -9.04 -18.73
N VAL A 205 -8.49 -9.57 -19.03
CA VAL A 205 -7.75 -9.24 -20.25
C VAL A 205 -7.53 -10.45 -21.17
N ALA A 206 -7.94 -11.66 -20.78
CA ALA A 206 -7.68 -12.87 -21.55
C ALA A 206 -8.20 -12.81 -23.00
N HIS A 207 -9.31 -12.13 -23.27
CA HIS A 207 -9.85 -11.97 -24.63
C HIS A 207 -9.05 -11.00 -25.50
N VAL A 208 -8.34 -10.04 -24.90
CA VAL A 208 -7.47 -9.08 -25.62
C VAL A 208 -6.00 -9.50 -25.62
N LEU A 209 -5.57 -10.26 -24.63
CA LEU A 209 -4.22 -10.76 -24.40
C LEU A 209 -4.28 -12.27 -24.11
N PRO A 210 -4.40 -13.12 -25.16
CA PRO A 210 -4.73 -14.54 -24.99
C PRO A 210 -3.59 -15.38 -24.42
N ARG A 211 -2.33 -14.92 -24.49
CA ARG A 211 -1.19 -15.65 -23.96
C ARG A 211 -0.80 -15.13 -22.58
N ILE A 212 -0.49 -16.03 -21.65
CA ILE A 212 -0.10 -15.67 -20.28
C ILE A 212 1.08 -14.70 -20.22
N GLU A 213 2.06 -14.84 -21.11
CA GLU A 213 3.21 -13.93 -21.16
C GLU A 213 2.81 -12.50 -21.59
N GLN A 214 1.77 -12.36 -22.41
CA GLN A 214 1.23 -11.05 -22.77
C GLN A 214 0.53 -10.40 -21.58
N GLN A 215 -0.18 -11.20 -20.77
CA GLN A 215 -0.84 -10.72 -19.56
C GLN A 215 0.18 -10.28 -18.52
N ARG A 216 1.27 -11.04 -18.34
CA ARG A 216 2.37 -10.70 -17.41
C ARG A 216 3.05 -9.41 -17.82
N GLU A 217 3.39 -9.29 -19.10
CA GLU A 217 3.99 -8.06 -19.62
C GLU A 217 3.05 -6.86 -19.46
N PHE A 218 1.75 -7.04 -19.72
CA PHE A 218 0.77 -5.98 -19.50
C PHE A 218 0.66 -5.59 -18.02
N ALA A 219 0.62 -6.55 -17.09
CA ALA A 219 0.58 -6.26 -15.66
C ALA A 219 1.84 -5.53 -15.18
N ARG A 220 3.02 -5.89 -15.71
CA ARG A 220 4.27 -5.16 -15.49
C ARG A 220 4.17 -3.71 -15.96
N LEU A 221 3.65 -3.50 -17.17
CA LEU A 221 3.43 -2.15 -17.72
C LEU A 221 2.45 -1.33 -16.89
N LEU A 222 1.40 -1.93 -16.31
CA LEU A 222 0.50 -1.22 -15.40
C LEU A 222 1.23 -0.70 -14.16
N ILE A 223 2.07 -1.55 -13.55
CA ILE A 223 2.85 -1.16 -12.37
C ILE A 223 3.88 -0.09 -12.72
N ASP A 224 4.61 -0.25 -13.82
CA ASP A 224 5.57 0.74 -14.29
C ASP A 224 4.88 2.07 -14.63
N GLY A 225 3.70 2.01 -15.26
CA GLY A 225 2.85 3.16 -15.50
C GLY A 225 2.46 3.88 -14.22
N PHE A 226 2.12 3.16 -13.14
CA PHE A 226 1.82 3.77 -11.85
C PHE A 226 3.03 4.52 -11.28
N VAL A 227 4.23 3.94 -11.39
CA VAL A 227 5.45 4.61 -10.95
C VAL A 227 5.72 5.87 -11.77
N ASP A 228 5.80 5.72 -13.09
CA ASP A 228 6.25 6.77 -13.99
C ASP A 228 5.22 7.91 -14.13
N ARG A 229 3.93 7.62 -13.95
CA ARG A 229 2.84 8.58 -14.16
C ARG A 229 2.22 9.12 -12.89
N VAL A 230 2.47 8.50 -11.72
CA VAL A 230 1.91 8.94 -10.44
C VAL A 230 3.02 9.21 -9.43
N LEU A 231 3.76 8.17 -9.03
CA LEU A 231 4.66 8.27 -7.88
C LEU A 231 5.88 9.15 -8.15
N VAL A 232 6.53 9.00 -9.31
CA VAL A 232 7.67 9.84 -9.72
C VAL A 232 7.24 11.31 -9.87
N PRO A 233 6.15 11.64 -10.60
CA PRO A 233 5.66 13.02 -10.67
C PRO A 233 5.35 13.66 -9.30
N LEU A 234 4.84 12.90 -8.32
CA LEU A 234 4.58 13.42 -6.97
C LEU A 234 5.86 13.70 -6.18
N ARG A 235 6.85 12.79 -6.28
CA ARG A 235 8.15 12.94 -5.63
C ARG A 235 8.94 14.11 -6.22
N ASP A 236 8.87 14.30 -7.54
CA ASP A 236 9.67 15.30 -8.25
C ASP A 236 8.98 16.67 -8.32
N ASP A 237 7.69 16.76 -7.98
CA ASP A 237 6.97 18.03 -7.87
C ASP A 237 7.51 18.90 -6.73
N ARG A 238 7.71 20.19 -7.00
CA ARG A 238 8.33 21.15 -6.07
C ARG A 238 7.55 21.38 -4.78
N THR A 239 6.25 21.09 -4.78
CA THR A 239 5.35 21.27 -3.64
C THR A 239 5.28 19.97 -2.85
N THR A 240 4.86 18.88 -3.49
CA THR A 240 4.62 17.60 -2.82
C THR A 240 5.92 16.86 -2.49
N GLY A 241 6.95 16.96 -3.33
CA GLY A 241 8.24 16.29 -3.17
C GLY A 241 9.04 16.65 -1.92
N LYS A 242 8.65 17.72 -1.21
CA LYS A 242 9.24 18.09 0.08
C LYS A 242 8.88 17.12 1.20
N VAL A 243 7.73 16.46 1.08
CA VAL A 243 7.20 15.54 2.11
C VAL A 243 6.90 14.17 1.55
N PHE A 244 6.61 14.04 0.26
CA PHE A 244 6.26 12.79 -0.38
C PHE A 244 7.47 12.06 -0.93
N ASP A 245 7.54 10.76 -0.67
CA ASP A 245 8.46 9.82 -1.29
C ASP A 245 7.79 8.44 -1.40
N PHE A 246 8.46 7.50 -2.06
CA PHE A 246 7.96 6.13 -2.15
C PHE A 246 9.07 5.08 -2.08
N VAL A 247 8.71 3.88 -1.61
CA VAL A 247 9.59 2.71 -1.65
C VAL A 247 9.38 1.95 -2.95
N ASP A 248 10.44 1.77 -3.74
CA ASP A 248 10.37 0.89 -4.90
C ASP A 248 10.52 -0.59 -4.47
N LEU A 249 9.43 -1.33 -4.63
CA LEU A 249 9.29 -2.75 -4.34
C LEU A 249 9.30 -3.62 -5.60
N ARG A 250 9.43 -3.03 -6.80
CA ARG A 250 9.42 -3.78 -8.06
C ARG A 250 10.63 -4.70 -8.16
N GLY A 251 10.38 -5.95 -8.56
CA GLY A 251 11.40 -6.97 -8.78
C GLY A 251 11.97 -7.60 -7.50
N VAL A 252 11.43 -7.29 -6.32
CA VAL A 252 11.91 -7.87 -5.06
C VAL A 252 11.50 -9.34 -4.92
N LEU A 253 10.30 -9.70 -5.37
CA LEU A 253 9.75 -11.05 -5.38
C LEU A 253 10.08 -11.74 -6.70
N THR A 254 11.01 -12.68 -6.65
CA THR A 254 11.57 -13.35 -7.84
C THR A 254 10.99 -14.74 -8.10
N ARG A 255 10.18 -15.27 -7.17
CA ARG A 255 9.65 -16.64 -7.25
C ARG A 255 8.13 -16.68 -7.11
N SER A 256 7.52 -17.64 -7.81
CA SER A 256 6.07 -17.88 -7.79
C SER A 256 5.51 -18.25 -6.42
N ASP A 257 6.28 -18.97 -5.59
CA ASP A 257 5.88 -19.39 -4.24
C ASP A 257 5.77 -18.22 -3.24
N GLN A 258 6.22 -17.03 -3.64
CA GLN A 258 6.08 -15.80 -2.86
C GLN A 258 4.74 -15.10 -3.08
N TRP A 259 3.89 -15.62 -3.98
CA TRP A 259 2.57 -15.10 -4.33
C TRP A 259 1.46 -16.04 -3.88
N LEU A 260 0.45 -15.50 -3.19
CA LEU A 260 -0.73 -16.24 -2.78
C LEU A 260 -1.75 -16.34 -3.92
N ASP A 261 -1.90 -15.24 -4.66
CA ASP A 261 -2.81 -15.06 -5.79
C ASP A 261 -2.22 -14.06 -6.81
N GLU A 262 -3.02 -13.63 -7.79
CA GLU A 262 -2.58 -12.69 -8.83
C GLU A 262 -2.09 -11.32 -8.31
N MET A 263 -2.49 -10.88 -7.11
CA MET A 263 -2.23 -9.52 -6.60
C MET A 263 -1.51 -9.50 -5.25
N HIS A 264 -1.65 -10.54 -4.44
CA HIS A 264 -1.20 -10.57 -3.06
C HIS A 264 -0.03 -11.54 -2.89
N PRO A 265 1.10 -11.07 -2.36
CA PRO A 265 2.15 -11.92 -1.83
C PRO A 265 1.62 -12.87 -0.72
N THR A 266 2.36 -13.95 -0.48
CA THR A 266 2.22 -14.72 0.75
C THR A 266 2.75 -13.92 1.93
N GLY A 267 2.49 -14.39 3.16
CA GLY A 267 3.08 -13.76 4.35
C GLY A 267 4.62 -13.68 4.28
N ALA A 268 5.29 -14.72 3.75
CA ALA A 268 6.73 -14.71 3.54
C ALA A 268 7.17 -13.74 2.42
N GLY A 269 6.36 -13.61 1.37
CA GLY A 269 6.55 -12.58 0.33
C GLY A 269 6.46 -11.17 0.92
N PHE A 270 5.41 -10.87 1.68
CA PHE A 270 5.28 -9.59 2.39
C PHE A 270 6.40 -9.33 3.38
N ALA A 271 6.89 -10.34 4.11
CA ALA A 271 8.06 -10.20 4.99
C ALA A 271 9.31 -9.75 4.21
N THR A 272 9.50 -10.29 3.01
CA THR A 272 10.60 -9.92 2.12
C THR A 272 10.49 -8.46 1.68
N LEU A 273 9.29 -8.03 1.26
CA LEU A 273 9.01 -6.64 0.90
C LEU A 273 9.19 -5.69 2.09
N ALA A 274 8.72 -6.08 3.27
CA ALA A 274 8.82 -5.31 4.50
C ALA A 274 10.27 -4.98 4.85
N ASN A 275 11.23 -5.88 4.59
CA ASN A 275 12.65 -5.59 4.83
C ASN A 275 13.14 -4.39 4.01
N THR A 276 12.71 -4.25 2.75
CA THR A 276 13.04 -3.09 1.91
C THR A 276 12.31 -1.84 2.38
N PHE A 277 11.03 -1.97 2.70
CA PHE A 277 10.23 -0.85 3.21
C PHE A 277 10.76 -0.30 4.55
N ARG A 278 11.08 -1.16 5.52
CA ARG A 278 11.61 -0.77 6.83
C ARG A 278 12.88 0.07 6.73
N ARG A 279 13.77 -0.21 5.77
CA ARG A 279 15.00 0.59 5.59
C ARG A 279 14.67 2.04 5.23
N GLN A 280 13.76 2.25 4.28
CA GLN A 280 13.34 3.59 3.88
C GLN A 280 12.52 4.29 4.97
N MET A 281 11.62 3.56 5.62
CA MET A 281 10.87 4.07 6.76
C MET A 281 11.80 4.56 7.88
N ARG A 282 12.84 3.80 8.23
CA ARG A 282 13.84 4.21 9.23
C ARG A 282 14.59 5.47 8.81
N ALA A 283 15.04 5.55 7.56
CA ALA A 283 15.72 6.73 7.04
C ALA A 283 14.85 8.01 7.13
N LYS A 284 13.53 7.91 6.95
CA LYS A 284 12.60 9.04 7.15
C LYS A 284 12.36 9.40 8.62
N LEU A 285 12.54 8.46 9.54
CA LEU A 285 12.32 8.61 10.97
C LEU A 285 13.59 8.98 11.77
N GLU A 286 14.78 8.84 11.19
CA GLU A 286 16.08 9.12 11.83
C GLU A 286 16.21 10.55 12.37
N ILE A 287 15.30 11.47 12.01
CA ILE A 287 15.16 12.81 12.58
C ILE A 287 14.78 12.80 14.09
N LYS A 288 14.23 11.70 14.63
CA LYS A 288 13.77 11.60 16.03
C LYS A 288 14.69 10.78 16.95
N LEU A 289 15.55 9.93 16.38
CA LEU A 289 16.34 8.93 17.13
C LEU A 289 17.83 9.30 17.31
N GLY A 290 18.23 10.50 16.86
CA GLY A 290 19.63 10.95 16.85
C GLY A 290 19.84 12.39 17.31
N GLY A 291 19.18 12.80 18.42
CA GLY A 291 19.42 14.05 19.14
C GLY A 291 19.50 13.82 20.64
#